data_AF-A0A914P073-F1
#
_entry.id   AF-A0A914P073-F1
#
_cell.length_a   1.000
_cell.length_b   1.000
_cell.length_c   1.000
_cell.angle_alpha   90.00
_cell.angle_beta   90.00
_cell.angle_gamma   90.00
#
_symmetry.space_group_name_H-M   'P 1'
#
loop_
_entity.id
_entity.type
_entity.pdbx_description
1 polymer ?
#
loop_
_entity_poly.entity_id
_entity_poly.type
_entity_poly.pdbx_seq_one_letter_code
_entity_poly.pdbx_strand_id
1 'polypeptide(L)'
;MSKESVKKFGGREKADKIMIVFTDGYSQDDPSDIAADFRKEKIHIYAVAVEDEELKPNEEQLKVIASDPQSVVIGTAQFTNLKQKVAQARCRQ
;
A
#
# COMPACT_ATOMS: atom_id res chain seq x y z
N MET A 1 -3.24 -7.02 -12.05
CA MET A 1 -3.63 -8.45 -11.91
C MET A 1 -5.06 -8.57 -12.40
N SER A 2 -5.41 -9.45 -13.34
CA SER A 2 -6.80 -9.49 -13.81
C SER A 2 -7.79 -9.73 -12.66
N LYS A 3 -9.00 -9.14 -12.72
CA LYS A 3 -10.11 -9.42 -11.78
C LYS A 3 -10.36 -10.92 -11.60
N GLU A 4 -10.03 -11.68 -12.64
CA GLU A 4 -10.09 -13.13 -12.69
C GLU A 4 -9.09 -13.81 -11.74
N SER A 5 -7.86 -13.31 -11.64
CA SER A 5 -6.88 -13.78 -10.65
C SER A 5 -7.38 -13.55 -9.22
N VAL A 6 -7.92 -12.36 -8.92
CA VAL A 6 -8.45 -12.06 -7.58
C VAL A 6 -9.57 -13.03 -7.20
N LYS A 7 -10.51 -13.30 -8.12
CA LYS A 7 -11.60 -14.26 -7.89
C LYS A 7 -11.10 -15.70 -7.77
N LYS A 8 -10.14 -16.10 -8.61
CA LYS A 8 -9.54 -17.44 -8.60
C LYS A 8 -8.89 -17.78 -7.25
N PHE A 9 -8.30 -16.79 -6.58
CA PHE A 9 -7.65 -16.97 -5.27
C PHE A 9 -8.57 -16.63 -4.07
N GLY A 10 -9.89 -16.61 -4.25
CA GLY A 10 -10.85 -16.42 -3.15
C GLY A 10 -11.17 -14.96 -2.81
N GLY A 11 -10.74 -14.02 -3.64
CA GLY A 11 -11.12 -12.62 -3.53
C GLY A 11 -12.60 -12.39 -3.83
N ARG A 12 -13.23 -11.53 -3.02
CA ARG A 12 -14.66 -11.22 -3.11
C ARG A 12 -14.87 -9.98 -3.98
N GLU A 13 -15.69 -10.10 -5.02
CA GLU A 13 -15.93 -9.01 -5.99
C GLU A 13 -16.45 -7.72 -5.36
N LYS A 14 -17.31 -7.83 -4.33
CA LYS A 14 -17.96 -6.70 -3.66
C LYS A 14 -17.20 -6.20 -2.42
N ALA A 15 -16.06 -6.79 -2.08
CA ALA A 15 -15.26 -6.31 -0.97
C ALA A 15 -14.23 -5.29 -1.46
N ASP A 16 -14.05 -4.19 -0.74
CA ASP A 16 -12.88 -3.33 -0.91
C ASP A 16 -11.60 -4.12 -0.68
N LYS A 17 -10.66 -3.88 -1.57
CA LYS A 17 -9.39 -4.59 -1.68
C LYS A 17 -8.28 -3.66 -1.18
N ILE A 18 -7.48 -4.16 -0.27
CA ILE A 18 -6.36 -3.41 0.32
C ILE A 18 -5.09 -4.21 0.07
N MET A 19 -4.05 -3.53 -0.39
CA MET A 19 -2.70 -4.07 -0.49
C MET A 19 -1.81 -3.31 0.50
N ILE A 20 -1.07 -4.02 1.33
CA ILE A 20 -0.10 -3.43 2.25
C ILE A 20 1.28 -3.94 1.85
N VAL A 21 2.14 -3.04 1.40
CA VAL A 21 3.50 -3.35 0.93
C VAL A 21 4.46 -3.00 2.06
N PHE A 22 5.18 -4.00 2.58
CA PHE A 22 6.29 -3.80 3.50
C PHE A 22 7.60 -3.79 2.71
N THR A 23 8.41 -2.76 2.88
CA THR A 23 9.65 -2.52 2.13
C THR A 23 10.67 -1.76 2.99
N ASP A 24 11.92 -1.70 2.56
CA ASP A 24 12.96 -0.80 3.07
C ASP A 24 12.87 0.61 2.44
N GLY A 25 11.98 0.81 1.47
CA GLY A 25 11.76 2.07 0.79
C GLY A 25 12.70 2.35 -0.38
N TYR A 26 13.48 1.35 -0.85
CA TYR A 26 14.32 1.48 -2.03
C TYR A 26 13.97 0.41 -3.08
N SER A 27 13.11 0.80 -4.03
CA SER A 27 12.73 0.01 -5.19
C SER A 27 13.93 -0.18 -6.13
N GLN A 28 14.09 -1.41 -6.62
CA GLN A 28 15.14 -1.77 -7.57
C GLN A 28 14.76 -1.39 -9.02
N ASP A 29 13.47 -1.32 -9.30
CA ASP A 29 12.86 -0.92 -10.56
C ASP A 29 11.81 0.19 -10.35
N ASP A 30 11.25 0.72 -11.44
CA ASP A 30 10.21 1.76 -11.38
C ASP A 30 8.84 1.14 -11.03
N PRO A 31 8.25 1.43 -9.85
CA PRO A 31 6.97 0.85 -9.46
C PRO A 31 5.76 1.58 -10.05
N SER A 32 5.95 2.68 -10.80
CA SER A 32 4.89 3.60 -11.21
C SER A 32 3.74 2.94 -11.98
N ASP A 33 4.07 2.17 -13.02
CA ASP A 33 3.08 1.53 -13.89
C ASP A 33 2.28 0.46 -13.15
N ILE A 34 2.97 -0.37 -12.37
CA ILE A 34 2.36 -1.45 -11.59
C ILE A 34 1.42 -0.86 -10.53
N ALA A 35 1.87 0.17 -9.81
CA ALA A 35 1.05 0.85 -8.81
C ALA A 35 -0.16 1.52 -9.45
N ALA A 36 -0.01 2.10 -10.65
CA ALA A 36 -1.10 2.70 -11.40
C ALA A 36 -2.16 1.67 -11.80
N ASP A 37 -1.76 0.49 -12.25
CA ASP A 37 -2.69 -0.58 -12.63
C ASP A 37 -3.48 -1.11 -11.43
N PHE A 38 -2.85 -1.29 -10.27
CA PHE A 38 -3.55 -1.68 -9.05
C PHE A 38 -4.54 -0.60 -8.58
N ARG A 39 -4.19 0.68 -8.68
CA ARG A 39 -5.12 1.79 -8.42
C ARG A 39 -6.32 1.76 -9.36
N LYS A 40 -6.12 1.52 -10.67
CA LYS A 40 -7.21 1.36 -11.66
C LYS A 40 -8.13 0.18 -11.32
N GLU A 41 -7.60 -0.88 -10.74
CA GLU A 41 -8.36 -2.06 -10.28
C GLU A 41 -9.13 -1.85 -8.95
N LYS A 42 -9.11 -0.62 -8.42
CA LYS A 42 -9.71 -0.23 -7.13
C LYS A 42 -9.10 -0.98 -5.95
N ILE A 43 -7.79 -1.24 -6.00
CA ILE A 43 -7.01 -1.74 -4.86
C ILE A 43 -6.36 -0.53 -4.20
N HIS A 44 -6.64 -0.33 -2.91
CA HIS A 44 -6.01 0.72 -2.13
C HIS A 44 -4.69 0.22 -1.55
N ILE A 45 -3.61 0.95 -1.78
CA ILE A 45 -2.23 0.54 -1.49
C ILE A 45 -1.68 1.38 -0.34
N TYR A 46 -1.27 0.70 0.74
CA TYR A 46 -0.46 1.27 1.80
C TYR A 46 1.00 0.87 1.59
N ALA A 47 1.91 1.84 1.60
CA ALA A 47 3.35 1.60 1.55
C ALA A 47 3.93 1.78 2.95
N VAL A 48 4.50 0.72 3.50
CA VAL A 48 5.01 0.67 4.87
C VAL A 48 6.52 0.44 4.80
N ALA A 49 7.28 1.43 5.22
CA ALA A 49 8.72 1.28 5.40
C ALA A 49 9.06 1.06 6.87
N VAL A 50 9.85 0.01 7.13
CA VAL A 50 10.49 -0.16 8.44
C VAL A 50 11.69 0.77 8.45
N GLU A 51 11.69 1.74 9.37
CA GLU A 51 12.81 2.67 9.51
C GLU A 51 14.01 1.92 10.10
N ASP A 52 15.14 2.02 9.42
CA ASP A 52 16.46 1.64 9.93
C ASP A 52 17.13 2.92 10.47
N GLU A 53 17.80 2.83 11.62
CA GLU A 53 18.51 3.96 12.22
C GLU A 53 19.68 4.42 11.33
N GLU A 54 20.21 3.54 10.48
CA GLU A 54 21.34 3.83 9.60
C GLU A 54 20.93 4.46 8.26
N LEU A 55 19.75 4.12 7.74
CA LEU A 55 19.29 4.59 6.43
C LEU A 55 17.79 4.84 6.40
N LYS A 56 17.42 6.09 6.13
CA LYS A 56 16.02 6.47 5.94
C LYS A 56 15.49 5.96 4.60
N PRO A 57 14.24 5.48 4.55
CA PRO A 57 13.61 5.04 3.31
C PRO A 57 13.41 6.19 2.33
N ASN A 58 13.39 5.91 1.03
CA ASN A 58 13.07 6.92 0.02
C ASN A 58 11.56 7.19 0.00
N GLU A 59 11.14 8.30 0.62
CA GLU A 59 9.74 8.69 0.68
C GLU A 59 9.09 8.91 -0.70
N GLU A 60 9.85 9.38 -1.68
CA GLU A 60 9.31 9.63 -3.02
C GLU A 60 8.91 8.31 -3.69
N GLN A 61 9.74 7.28 -3.56
CA GLN A 61 9.40 5.95 -4.07
C GLN A 61 8.22 5.32 -3.31
N LEU A 62 8.16 5.49 -1.99
CA LEU A 62 6.99 5.06 -1.20
C LEU A 62 5.70 5.75 -1.66
N LYS A 63 5.76 7.04 -1.99
CA LYS A 63 4.61 7.81 -2.52
C LYS A 63 4.17 7.33 -3.90
N VAL A 64 5.09 6.87 -4.74
CA VAL A 64 4.76 6.26 -6.05
C VAL A 64 3.98 4.95 -5.87
N ILE A 65 4.37 4.12 -4.90
CA ILE A 65 3.72 2.85 -4.59
C ILE A 65 2.34 3.07 -3.96
N ALA A 66 2.24 3.98 -2.99
CA ALA A 66 1.01 4.21 -2.23
C ALA A 66 -0.13 4.74 -3.11
N SER A 67 -1.38 4.54 -2.67
CA SER A 67 -2.54 5.13 -3.34
C SER A 67 -2.67 6.63 -3.09
N ASP A 68 -2.32 7.08 -1.88
CA ASP A 68 -2.42 8.47 -1.44
C ASP A 68 -1.19 8.81 -0.58
N PRO A 69 -0.77 10.09 -0.50
CA PRO A 69 0.33 10.49 0.38
C PRO A 69 0.12 10.11 1.85
N GLN A 70 -1.14 10.04 2.31
CA GLN A 70 -1.49 9.65 3.67
C GLN A 70 -1.43 8.13 3.91
N SER A 71 -1.29 7.33 2.86
CA SER A 71 -1.17 5.87 2.91
C SER A 71 0.28 5.40 2.98
N VAL A 72 1.23 6.33 3.09
CA VAL A 72 2.62 6.06 3.46
C VAL A 72 2.72 5.96 4.99
N VAL A 73 3.43 4.95 5.48
CA VAL A 73 3.74 4.74 6.90
C VAL A 73 5.23 4.45 7.01
N ILE A 74 5.94 5.24 7.82
CA ILE A 74 7.39 5.09 8.00
C ILE A 74 7.67 4.89 9.49
N GLY A 75 8.47 3.88 9.78
CA GLY A 75 8.94 3.59 11.13
C GLY A 75 7.92 2.86 12.00
N THR A 76 8.45 2.10 12.96
CA THR A 76 7.68 1.24 13.86
C THR A 76 6.77 2.02 14.80
N ALA A 77 7.13 3.26 15.14
CA ALA A 77 6.31 4.17 15.93
C ALA A 77 4.94 4.46 15.29
N GLN A 78 4.85 4.37 13.97
CA GLN A 78 3.63 4.66 13.22
C GLN A 78 2.80 3.40 12.90
N PHE A 79 3.23 2.20 13.32
CA PHE A 79 2.50 0.96 13.03
C PHE A 79 1.16 0.87 13.76
N THR A 80 1.04 1.51 14.92
CA THR A 80 -0.25 1.65 15.62
C THR A 80 -1.23 2.45 14.77
N ASN A 81 -0.74 3.47 14.04
CA ASN A 81 -1.55 4.27 13.14
C ASN A 81 -1.96 3.48 11.90
N LEU A 82 -1.13 2.54 11.42
CA LEU A 82 -1.48 1.67 10.28
C LEU A 82 -2.75 0.87 10.57
N LYS A 83 -2.86 0.25 11.76
CA LYS A 83 -4.07 -0.50 12.16
C LYS A 83 -5.31 0.38 12.10
N GLN A 84 -5.21 1.59 12.63
CA GLN A 84 -6.32 2.55 12.64
C GLN A 84 -6.67 3.04 11.23
N LYS A 85 -5.67 3.38 10.40
CA LYS A 85 -5.85 3.79 9.00
C LYS A 85 -6.58 2.71 8.19
N VAL A 86 -6.15 1.45 8.28
CA VAL A 86 -6.75 0.33 7.55
C VAL A 86 -8.17 0.06 8.05
N ALA A 87 -8.42 0.12 9.35
CA ALA A 87 -9.75 -0.09 9.92
C ALA A 87 -10.73 1.04 9.56
N GLN A 88 -10.26 2.30 9.54
CA GLN A 88 -11.09 3.48 9.32
C GLN A 88 -11.29 3.86 7.86
N ALA A 89 -10.43 3.40 6.95
CA ALA A 89 -10.53 3.67 5.51
C ALA A 89 -11.89 3.28 4.90
N ARG A 90 -12.70 2.50 5.62
CA ARG A 90 -13.97 1.95 5.17
C ARG A 90 -15.19 2.38 6.00
N CYS A 91 -15.02 3.22 7.03
CA CYS A 91 -16.16 3.74 7.82
C CYS A 91 -16.92 4.90 7.14
N ARG A 92 -16.64 5.21 5.86
CA ARG A 92 -17.43 6.15 5.06
C ARG A 92 -18.52 5.38 4.32
N GLN A 93 -19.57 5.01 5.04
CA GLN A 93 -20.89 4.71 4.49
C GLN A 93 -21.90 5.64 5.13
#